data_AF-A0AAV5I9W0-F1
#
_entry.id   AF-A0AAV5I9W0-F1
#
_cell.length_a   1.000
_cell.length_b   1.000
_cell.length_c   1.000
_cell.angle_alpha   90.00
_cell.angle_beta   90.00
_cell.angle_gamma   90.00
#
_symmetry.space_group_name_H-M   'P 1'
#
loop_
_entity.id
_entity.type
_entity.pdbx_description
1 polymer ?
#
loop_
_entity_poly.entity_id
_entity_poly.type
_entity_poly.pdbx_seq_one_letter_code
_entity_poly.pdbx_strand_id
1 'polypeptide(L)'
;MYWKLKQRELDDHEKLVSVLRQVEVVISALPIRQYLKQLNIIQAMKDAGTIKRFVPYEYGNEADRVTALPPFEAMLSNKRKIQRPTKAARLSYTFISTNSFAVYFVNYLLHPERKTTKSSYMEVKKQKVPLTNCYIHKY
;
A
#
# COMPACT_ATOMS: atom_id res chain seq x y z
N MET A 1 3.62 -28.57 -0.76
CA MET A 1 4.23 -27.23 -0.88
C MET A 1 4.47 -26.71 0.53
N TYR A 2 5.74 -26.57 0.94
CA TYR A 2 6.10 -26.15 2.30
C TYR A 2 6.68 -24.74 2.26
N TRP A 3 6.28 -23.89 3.20
CA TRP A 3 6.80 -22.52 3.33
C TRP A 3 7.89 -22.48 4.40
N LYS A 4 8.97 -21.74 4.13
CA LYS A 4 10.06 -21.51 5.09
C LYS A 4 10.06 -20.05 5.54
N LEU A 5 9.75 -19.81 6.80
CA LEU A 5 9.76 -18.47 7.38
C LEU A 5 11.17 -18.08 7.83
N LYS A 6 11.53 -16.82 7.60
CA LYS A 6 12.79 -16.21 8.05
C LYS A 6 12.47 -14.82 8.61
N GLN A 7 12.69 -14.63 9.91
CA GLN A 7 12.58 -13.31 10.53
C GLN A 7 13.94 -12.60 10.47
N ARG A 8 13.99 -11.44 9.82
CA ARG A 8 15.19 -10.62 9.63
C ARG A 8 14.79 -9.15 9.56
N GLU A 9 15.71 -8.28 9.95
CA GLU A 9 15.58 -6.85 9.73
C GLU A 9 16.05 -6.49 8.32
N LEU A 10 15.42 -5.46 7.73
CA LEU A 10 15.77 -4.97 6.40
C LEU A 10 17.03 -4.09 6.37
N ASP A 11 17.55 -3.74 7.56
CA ASP A 11 18.74 -2.91 7.70
C ASP A 11 20.01 -3.77 7.96
N ASP A 12 19.85 -5.08 8.16
CA ASP A 12 20.96 -6.03 8.31
C ASP A 12 21.34 -6.63 6.95
N HIS A 13 22.32 -5.99 6.30
CA HIS A 13 22.74 -6.31 4.95
C HIS A 13 23.30 -7.73 4.81
N GLU A 14 24.15 -8.17 5.73
CA GLU A 14 24.77 -9.50 5.68
C GLU A 14 23.73 -10.61 5.80
N LYS A 15 22.76 -10.45 6.71
CA LYS A 15 21.67 -11.40 6.84
C LYS A 15 20.78 -11.40 5.60
N LEU A 16 20.50 -10.24 4.99
CA LEU A 16 19.74 -10.17 3.74
C LEU A 16 20.46 -10.94 2.62
N VAL A 17 21.75 -10.69 2.39
CA VAL A 17 22.56 -11.40 1.39
C VAL A 17 22.51 -12.92 1.63
N SER A 18 22.65 -13.36 2.88
CA SER A 18 22.62 -14.79 3.21
C SER A 18 21.31 -15.49 2.83
N VAL A 19 20.18 -14.78 2.94
CA VAL A 19 18.86 -15.30 2.57
C VAL A 19 18.67 -15.22 1.06
N LEU A 20 19.09 -14.13 0.44
CA LEU A 20 18.95 -13.92 -1.00
C LEU A 20 19.74 -14.94 -1.81
N ARG A 21 20.88 -15.43 -1.30
CA ARG A 21 21.63 -16.55 -1.91
C ARG A 21 20.86 -17.88 -2.01
N GLN A 22 19.77 -18.04 -1.25
CA GLN A 22 18.98 -19.26 -1.21
C GLN A 22 17.76 -19.21 -2.15
N VAL A 23 17.56 -18.11 -2.89
CA VAL A 23 16.39 -17.90 -3.74
C VAL A 23 16.79 -17.31 -5.09
N GLU A 24 15.90 -17.44 -6.07
CA GLU A 24 16.14 -16.92 -7.42
C GLU A 24 15.19 -15.78 -7.79
N VAL A 25 14.06 -15.66 -7.10
CA VAL A 25 13.04 -14.64 -7.35
C VAL A 25 12.71 -13.93 -6.05
N VAL A 26 12.66 -12.61 -6.11
CA VAL A 26 12.31 -11.75 -4.97
C VAL A 26 11.07 -10.93 -5.32
N ILE A 27 10.06 -10.97 -4.45
CA ILE A 27 8.84 -10.17 -4.56
C ILE A 27 8.72 -9.34 -3.30
N SER A 28 8.59 -8.02 -3.44
CA SER A 28 8.46 -7.09 -2.32
C SER A 28 7.02 -6.70 -2.10
N ALA A 29 6.49 -6.94 -0.91
CA ALA A 29 5.14 -6.53 -0.49
C ALA A 29 5.18 -5.54 0.69
N LEU A 30 6.19 -4.65 0.70
CA LEU A 30 6.39 -3.71 1.81
C LEU A 30 5.32 -2.61 1.85
N PRO A 31 4.84 -2.21 3.04
CA PRO A 31 3.85 -1.15 3.17
C PRO A 31 4.44 0.22 2.85
N ILE A 32 3.56 1.21 2.62
CA ILE A 32 3.91 2.60 2.27
C ILE A 32 4.97 3.20 3.21
N ARG A 33 4.89 2.91 4.51
CA ARG A 33 5.83 3.44 5.50
C ARG A 33 7.26 2.91 5.37
N GLN A 34 7.47 1.80 4.66
CA GLN A 34 8.74 1.09 4.64
C GLN A 34 9.25 0.78 3.21
N TYR A 35 8.52 1.14 2.14
CA TYR A 35 8.92 0.76 0.78
C TYR A 35 10.30 1.29 0.37
N LEU A 36 10.84 2.34 1.01
CA LEU A 36 12.18 2.86 0.69
C LEU A 36 13.27 1.90 1.13
N LYS A 37 12.99 1.02 2.11
CA LYS A 37 13.91 -0.05 2.52
C LYS A 37 14.16 -1.08 1.41
N GLN A 38 13.41 -1.03 0.31
CA GLN A 38 13.73 -1.79 -0.90
C GLN A 38 15.10 -1.45 -1.49
N LEU A 39 15.64 -0.26 -1.21
CA LEU A 39 17.00 0.10 -1.63
C LEU A 39 18.03 -0.83 -1.00
N ASN A 40 17.86 -1.21 0.27
CA ASN A 40 18.71 -2.18 0.95
C ASN A 40 18.58 -3.57 0.31
N ILE A 41 17.36 -3.98 -0.03
CA ILE A 41 17.10 -5.25 -0.74
C ILE A 41 17.81 -5.24 -2.10
N ILE A 42 17.71 -4.14 -2.87
CA ILE A 42 18.38 -4.00 -4.17
C ILE A 42 19.90 -4.12 -4.03
N GLN A 43 20.49 -3.50 -3.01
CA GLN A 43 21.92 -3.62 -2.77
C GLN A 43 22.31 -5.05 -2.38
N ALA A 44 21.56 -5.68 -1.48
CA ALA A 44 21.81 -7.05 -1.06
C ALA A 44 21.62 -8.07 -2.20
N MET A 45 20.70 -7.84 -3.13
CA MET A 45 20.52 -8.69 -4.32
C MET A 45 21.72 -8.63 -5.25
N LYS A 46 22.34 -7.45 -5.43
CA LYS A 46 23.57 -7.32 -6.23
C LYS A 46 24.70 -8.16 -5.64
N ASP A 47 24.88 -8.09 -4.32
CA ASP A 47 25.95 -8.81 -3.62
C ASP A 47 25.67 -10.31 -3.51
N ALA A 48 24.39 -10.71 -3.51
CA ALA A 48 24.00 -12.12 -3.55
C ALA A 48 24.27 -12.78 -4.91
N GLY A 49 24.13 -12.05 -6.02
CA GLY A 49 24.48 -12.48 -7.38
C GLY A 49 23.66 -13.65 -7.96
N THR A 50 22.66 -14.15 -7.22
CA THR A 50 21.87 -15.36 -7.54
C THR A 50 20.48 -15.05 -8.09
N ILE A 51 20.05 -13.78 -7.99
CA ILE A 51 18.68 -13.38 -8.30
C ILE A 51 18.47 -13.30 -9.81
N LYS A 52 17.54 -14.11 -10.30
CA LYS A 52 17.10 -14.13 -11.70
C LYS A 52 16.01 -13.10 -11.96
N ARG A 53 15.16 -12.77 -10.98
CA ARG A 53 14.08 -11.77 -11.14
C ARG A 53 13.72 -11.04 -9.86
N PHE A 54 13.49 -9.74 -9.98
CA PHE A 54 12.96 -8.90 -8.91
C PHE A 54 11.61 -8.27 -9.28
N VAL A 55 10.63 -8.37 -8.38
CA VAL A 55 9.34 -7.69 -8.47
C VAL A 55 9.26 -6.69 -7.30
N PRO A 56 9.62 -5.41 -7.52
CA PRO A 56 9.51 -4.39 -6.49
C PRO A 56 8.05 -4.06 -6.16
N TYR A 57 7.85 -3.51 -4.97
CA TYR A 57 6.58 -2.95 -4.54
C TYR A 57 6.23 -1.70 -5.37
N GLU A 58 5.21 -1.86 -6.21
CA GLU A 58 4.56 -0.81 -7.00
C GLU A 58 3.05 -0.76 -6.70
N TYR A 59 2.41 -1.93 -6.74
CA TYR A 59 0.97 -2.29 -6.66
C TYR A 59 -0.06 -1.18 -6.40
N GLY A 60 -0.09 -0.22 -7.32
CA GLY A 60 -1.04 0.87 -7.44
C GLY A 60 -0.95 1.41 -8.87
N ASN A 61 -0.97 2.73 -9.04
CA ASN A 61 -0.74 3.37 -10.33
C ASN A 61 0.74 3.36 -10.73
N GLU A 62 1.00 3.26 -12.03
CA GLU A 62 2.34 3.35 -12.62
C GLU A 62 2.94 4.75 -12.45
N ALA A 63 3.95 4.87 -11.57
CA ALA A 63 4.48 6.17 -11.16
C ALA A 63 5.10 7.01 -12.28
N ASP A 64 5.63 6.37 -13.33
CA ASP A 64 6.26 7.06 -14.47
C ASP A 64 5.24 7.66 -15.46
N ARG A 65 3.95 7.32 -15.36
CA ARG A 65 2.91 7.74 -16.32
C ARG A 65 1.86 8.69 -15.76
N VAL A 66 1.93 9.01 -14.47
CA VAL A 66 0.92 9.82 -13.80
C VAL A 66 1.57 10.93 -12.98
N THR A 67 0.88 12.07 -12.94
CA THR A 67 1.17 13.21 -12.06
C THR A 67 -0.02 13.42 -11.15
N ALA A 68 0.21 13.69 -9.87
CA ALA A 68 -0.86 13.84 -8.89
C ALA A 68 -0.73 15.11 -8.03
N LEU A 69 -1.70 15.33 -7.15
CA LEU A 69 -1.61 16.37 -6.13
C LEU A 69 -0.43 16.12 -5.18
N PRO A 70 0.14 17.19 -4.56
CA PRO A 70 1.41 17.10 -3.85
C PRO A 70 1.56 15.95 -2.84
N PRO A 71 0.53 15.61 -2.02
CA PRO A 71 0.66 14.50 -1.07
C PRO A 71 0.88 13.14 -1.74
N PHE A 72 0.19 12.87 -2.86
CA PHE A 72 0.33 11.61 -3.59
C PHE A 72 1.55 11.64 -4.51
N GLU A 73 1.89 12.80 -5.08
CA GLU A 73 3.09 12.97 -5.90
C GLU A 73 4.37 12.68 -5.10
N ALA A 74 4.43 13.06 -3.82
CA ALA A 74 5.54 12.69 -2.94
C ALA A 74 5.72 11.17 -2.83
N MET A 75 4.61 10.42 -2.80
CA MET A 75 4.64 8.96 -2.79
C MET A 75 5.08 8.39 -4.15
N LEU A 76 4.59 8.93 -5.27
CA LEU A 76 5.00 8.52 -6.61
C LEU A 76 6.49 8.79 -6.86
N SER A 77 6.99 9.95 -6.45
CA SER A 77 8.40 10.31 -6.51
C SER A 77 9.28 9.29 -5.80
N ASN A 78 8.86 8.80 -4.63
CA ASN A 78 9.60 7.77 -3.93
C ASN A 78 9.58 6.41 -4.65
N LYS A 79 8.49 6.02 -5.32
CA LYS A 79 8.50 4.83 -6.20
C LYS A 79 9.51 4.99 -7.32
N ARG A 80 9.55 6.16 -7.97
CA ARG A 80 10.57 6.46 -9.01
C ARG A 80 12.00 6.34 -8.48
N LYS A 81 12.25 6.72 -7.20
CA LYS A 81 13.57 6.52 -6.55
C LYS A 81 13.97 5.05 -6.40
N ILE A 82 13.01 4.11 -6.35
CA ILE A 82 13.27 2.66 -6.30
C ILE A 82 13.40 2.08 -7.71
N GLN A 83 12.62 2.58 -8.66
CA GLN A 83 12.67 2.14 -10.05
C GLN A 83 14.02 2.42 -10.69
N ARG A 84 14.61 3.61 -10.47
CA ARG A 84 15.92 3.99 -11.01
C ARG A 84 17.04 2.99 -10.68
N PRO A 85 17.33 2.67 -9.39
CA PRO A 85 18.35 1.68 -9.04
C PRO A 85 17.97 0.27 -9.46
N THR A 86 16.69 -0.08 -9.50
CA THR A 86 16.22 -1.38 -10.03
C THR A 86 16.58 -1.53 -11.51
N LYS A 87 16.25 -0.53 -12.33
CA LYS A 87 16.59 -0.49 -13.76
C LYS A 87 18.11 -0.53 -13.96
N ALA A 88 18.88 0.10 -13.08
CA ALA A 88 20.34 0.11 -13.13
C ALA A 88 21.01 -1.17 -12.60
N ALA A 89 20.30 -2.04 -11.87
CA ALA A 89 20.90 -3.19 -11.18
C ALA A 89 21.34 -4.34 -12.09
N ARG A 90 21.18 -4.26 -13.43
CA ARG A 90 21.43 -5.36 -14.39
C ARG A 90 20.71 -6.68 -14.02
N LEU A 91 19.63 -6.60 -13.24
CA LEU A 91 18.77 -7.72 -12.89
C LEU A 91 17.54 -7.72 -13.81
N SER A 92 16.95 -8.88 -14.09
CA SER A 92 15.60 -8.88 -14.68
C SER A 92 14.60 -8.37 -13.65
N TYR A 93 13.73 -7.44 -14.04
CA TYR A 93 12.72 -6.89 -13.14
C TYR A 93 11.34 -6.88 -13.79
N THR A 94 10.31 -6.75 -12.96
CA THR A 94 8.92 -6.57 -13.43
C THR A 94 8.21 -5.59 -12.53
N PHE A 95 7.87 -4.42 -13.07
CA PHE A 95 6.99 -3.46 -12.40
C PHE A 95 5.54 -3.85 -12.67
N ILE A 96 4.74 -4.01 -11.62
CA ILE A 96 3.35 -4.44 -11.73
C ILE A 96 2.44 -3.28 -11.30
N SER A 97 1.66 -2.75 -12.25
CA SER A 97 0.58 -1.80 -11.98
C SER A 97 -0.73 -2.58 -11.80
N THR A 98 -1.22 -2.67 -10.56
CA THR A 98 -2.47 -3.38 -10.23
C THR A 98 -3.69 -2.46 -10.18
N ASN A 99 -3.51 -1.16 -10.45
CA ASN A 99 -4.55 -0.15 -10.31
C ASN A 99 -5.15 -0.18 -8.89
N SER A 100 -6.46 -0.33 -8.76
CA SER A 100 -7.18 -0.30 -7.50
C SER A 100 -7.44 -1.70 -6.96
N PHE A 101 -7.17 -1.92 -5.67
CA PHE A 101 -7.56 -3.15 -4.98
C PHE A 101 -9.09 -3.21 -4.86
N ALA A 102 -9.74 -4.06 -5.66
CA ALA A 102 -11.19 -4.10 -5.79
C ALA A 102 -11.92 -4.18 -4.44
N VAL A 103 -11.59 -5.16 -3.59
CA VAL A 103 -12.24 -5.34 -2.27
C VAL A 103 -12.00 -4.16 -1.34
N TYR A 104 -10.80 -3.55 -1.38
CA TYR A 104 -10.50 -2.37 -0.56
C TYR A 104 -11.35 -1.17 -0.99
N PHE A 105 -11.36 -0.86 -2.28
CA PHE A 105 -12.08 0.29 -2.81
C PHE A 105 -13.60 0.11 -2.79
N VAL A 106 -14.13 -1.11 -3.00
CA VAL A 106 -15.56 -1.40 -2.80
C VAL A 106 -15.97 -1.12 -1.36
N ASN A 107 -15.20 -1.61 -0.39
CA ASN A 107 -15.49 -1.34 1.03
C ASN A 107 -15.35 0.13 1.42
N TYR A 108 -14.37 0.81 0.83
CA TYR A 108 -14.12 2.23 1.09
C TYR A 108 -15.18 3.15 0.47
N LEU A 109 -15.65 2.85 -0.74
CA LEU A 109 -16.59 3.69 -1.49
C LEU A 109 -18.06 3.36 -1.18
N LEU A 110 -18.40 2.08 -1.07
CA LEU A 110 -19.80 1.64 -0.99
C LEU A 110 -20.23 1.25 0.43
N HIS A 111 -19.28 0.95 1.33
CA HIS A 111 -19.54 0.49 2.69
C HIS A 111 -20.62 -0.61 2.76
N PRO A 112 -20.50 -1.72 2.03
CA PRO A 112 -21.57 -2.72 1.92
C PRO A 112 -21.94 -3.35 3.28
N GLU A 113 -20.98 -3.43 4.21
CA GLU A 113 -21.19 -3.95 5.57
C GLU A 113 -21.83 -2.93 6.52
N ARG A 114 -21.96 -1.65 6.13
CA ARG A 114 -22.82 -0.73 6.88
C ARG A 114 -24.24 -1.21 6.67
N LYS A 115 -24.80 -1.83 7.71
CA LYS A 115 -26.24 -2.02 7.83
C LYS A 115 -26.87 -0.67 7.50
N THR A 116 -27.72 -0.64 6.48
CA THR A 116 -28.68 0.44 6.35
C THR A 116 -29.47 0.40 7.65
N THR A 117 -29.18 1.32 8.57
CA THR A 117 -30.24 1.77 9.47
C THR A 117 -31.34 2.14 8.51
N LYS A 118 -32.38 1.30 8.42
CA LYS A 118 -33.67 1.76 7.91
C LYS A 118 -33.83 3.12 8.55
N SER A 119 -33.88 4.15 7.71
CA SER A 119 -34.25 5.47 8.19
C SER A 119 -35.54 5.23 8.95
N SER A 120 -35.46 5.17 10.28
CA SER A 120 -36.58 5.52 11.11
C SER A 120 -36.82 6.93 10.64
N TYR A 121 -37.79 7.09 9.75
CA TYR A 121 -38.43 8.35 9.48
C TYR A 121 -38.38 9.12 10.79
N MET A 122 -37.71 10.26 10.76
CA MET A 122 -37.59 11.16 11.90
C MET A 122 -38.96 11.27 12.55
N GLU A 123 -39.22 10.46 13.58
CA GLU A 123 -40.34 10.70 14.47
C GLU A 123 -39.89 11.94 15.21
N VAL A 124 -40.21 13.08 14.61
CA VAL A 124 -40.16 14.37 15.25
C VAL A 124 -41.14 14.25 16.41
N LYS A 125 -40.65 13.77 17.56
CA LYS A 125 -41.37 13.92 18.82
C LYS A 125 -41.41 15.41 19.10
N LYS A 126 -42.49 16.06 18.65
CA LYS A 126 -42.83 17.42 19.05
C LYS A 126 -43.11 17.38 20.55
N GLN A 127 -42.08 17.63 21.35
CA GLN A 127 -42.29 17.92 22.76
C GLN A 127 -42.65 19.40 22.87
N LYS A 128 -43.91 19.66 23.21
CA LYS A 128 -44.43 21.01 23.44
C LYS A 128 -43.87 21.50 24.77
N VAL A 129 -42.95 22.46 24.73
CA VAL A 129 -42.48 23.15 25.94
C VAL A 129 -43.52 24.24 26.26
N PRO A 130 -44.06 24.29 27.48
CA PRO A 130 -44.98 25.37 27.85
C PRO A 130 -44.15 26.64 28.01
N LEU A 131 -44.16 27.49 26.98
CA LEU A 131 -44.20 28.97 27.03
C LEU A 131 -43.47 29.71 25.89
N THR A 132 -42.87 29.04 24.90
CA THR A 132 -42.36 29.75 23.70
C THR A 132 -42.53 28.92 22.42
N ASN A 133 -43.00 29.57 21.34
CA ASN A 133 -43.12 28.99 20.00
C ASN A 133 -41.75 28.82 19.31
N CYS A 134 -40.78 28.16 19.95
CA CYS A 134 -39.49 27.84 19.34
C CYS A 134 -39.26 26.33 19.32
N TYR A 135 -39.07 25.77 18.13
CA TYR A 135 -38.65 24.38 17.93
C TYR A 135 -37.13 24.35 17.77
N ILE A 136 -36.42 23.69 18.70
CA ILE A 136 -34.97 23.43 18.54
C ILE A 136 -34.81 22.10 17.81
N HIS A 137 -34.09 22.10 16.68
CA HIS A 137 -33.65 20.88 16.02
C HIS A 137 -32.41 20.35 16.75
N LYS A 138 -32.50 19.15 17.33
CA LYS A 138 -31.33 18.41 17.83
C LYS A 138 -30.88 17.44 16.73
N TYR A 139 -29.64 17.60 16.28
CA TYR A 139 -28.93 16.62 15.46
C TYR A 139 -28.46 15.45 16.34
#